data_AF-A0AAV5FR99-F1
#
_entry.id   AF-A0AAV5FR99-F1
#
_cell.length_a   1.000
_cell.length_b   1.000
_cell.length_c   1.000
_cell.angle_alpha   90.00
_cell.angle_beta   90.00
_cell.angle_gamma   90.00
#
_symmetry.space_group_name_H-M   'P 1'
#
loop_
_entity.id
_entity.type
_entity.pdbx_description
1 polymer ?
#
loop_
_entity_poly.entity_id
_entity_poly.type
_entity_poly.pdbx_seq_one_letter_code
_entity_poly.pdbx_strand_id
1 'polypeptide(L)' 'MKRVPKQKRKGINTLIILTAWNLWKHRNSCVFEGASPNVAVCLRSFKDEHHLWCLAGAQGLCRLGAGQVGELV' A
#
# COMPACT_ATOMS: atom_id res chain seq x y z
N MET A 1 1.85 3.60 -24.51
CA MET A 1 1.69 2.99 -23.15
C MET A 1 2.77 1.92 -22.93
N LYS A 2 3.72 2.14 -22.02
CA LYS A 2 4.73 1.13 -21.67
C LYS A 2 4.05 0.00 -20.88
N ARG A 3 3.97 -1.21 -21.45
CA ARG A 3 3.40 -2.38 -20.77
C ARG A 3 4.29 -2.76 -19.59
N VAL A 4 3.71 -2.87 -18.40
CA VAL A 4 4.39 -3.47 -17.25
C VAL A 4 4.86 -4.88 -17.63
N PRO A 5 6.15 -5.22 -17.44
CA PRO A 5 6.67 -6.56 -17.68
C PRO A 5 5.85 -7.60 -16.92
N LYS A 6 5.52 -8.75 -17.55
CA LYS A 6 4.67 -9.80 -16.94
C LYS A 6 5.13 -10.19 -15.52
N GLN A 7 6.43 -10.26 -15.29
CA GLN A 7 7.04 -10.58 -13.99
C GLN A 7 6.75 -9.54 -12.89
N LYS A 8 6.51 -8.26 -13.23
CA LYS A 8 6.20 -7.19 -12.27
C LYS A 8 4.70 -6.96 -12.06
N ARG A 9 3.84 -7.41 -12.98
CA ARG A 9 2.37 -7.21 -12.90
C ARG A 9 1.75 -7.79 -11.63
N LYS A 10 2.18 -8.99 -11.21
CA LYS A 10 1.64 -9.63 -10.01
C LYS A 10 1.91 -8.79 -8.77
N GLY A 11 3.15 -8.32 -8.59
CA GLY A 11 3.51 -7.43 -7.49
C GLY A 11 2.76 -6.10 -7.53
N ILE A 12 2.60 -5.49 -8.72
CA ILE A 12 1.90 -4.21 -8.87
C ILE A 12 0.41 -4.37 -8.59
N ASN A 13 -0.22 -5.45 -9.02
CA ASN A 13 -1.63 -5.71 -8.69
C ASN A 13 -1.82 -5.86 -7.17
N THR A 14 -0.94 -6.59 -6.50
CA THR A 14 -0.96 -6.70 -5.04
C THR A 14 -0.75 -5.35 -4.37
N LEU A 15 0.19 -4.53 -4.86
CA LEU A 15 0.43 -3.19 -4.35
C LEU A 15 -0.83 -2.30 -4.47
N ILE A 16 -1.48 -2.30 -5.63
CA ILE A 16 -2.72 -1.53 -5.88
C ILE A 16 -3.82 -1.98 -4.92
N ILE A 17 -4.01 -3.28 -4.75
CA ILE A 17 -5.01 -3.84 -3.84
C ILE A 17 -4.71 -3.43 -2.39
N LEU A 18 -3.44 -3.50 -1.96
CA LEU A 18 -3.03 -3.09 -0.61
C LEU A 18 -3.26 -1.61 -0.34
N THR A 19 -2.95 -0.75 -1.31
CA THR A 19 -3.19 0.70 -1.21
C THR A 19 -4.69 1.00 -1.13
N ALA A 20 -5.50 0.39 -2.00
CA ALA A 20 -6.95 0.58 -2.01
C ALA A 20 -7.58 0.06 -0.71
N TRP A 21 -7.12 -1.09 -0.21
CA TRP A 21 -7.57 -1.67 1.05
C TRP A 21 -7.27 -0.77 2.25
N ASN A 22 -6.05 -0.23 2.34
CA ASN A 22 -5.69 0.69 3.42
C ASN A 22 -6.49 1.99 3.37
N LEU A 23 -6.72 2.54 2.17
CA LEU A 23 -7.55 3.71 2.00
C LEU A 23 -9.01 3.46 2.42
N TRP A 24 -9.55 2.29 2.06
CA TRP A 24 -10.89 1.89 2.47
C TRP A 24 -11.01 1.74 3.99
N LYS A 25 -10.05 1.08 4.65
CA LYS A 25 -10.01 0.96 6.12
C LYS A 25 -9.98 2.34 6.80
N HIS A 26 -9.13 3.25 6.33
CA HIS A 26 -9.03 4.60 6.89
C HIS A 26 -10.34 5.40 6.70
N ARG A 27 -10.94 5.31 5.51
CA ARG A 27 -12.25 5.93 5.23
C ARG A 27 -13.33 5.42 6.16
N ASN A 28 -13.37 4.12 6.42
CA ASN A 28 -14.32 3.53 7.36
C ASN A 28 -14.08 4.02 8.79
N SER A 29 -12.84 4.07 9.25
CA SER A 29 -12.52 4.62 10.57
C SER A 29 -12.97 6.09 10.71
N CYS A 30 -12.84 6.89 9.64
CA CYS A 30 -13.34 8.27 9.67
C CYS A 30 -14.87 8.35 9.79
N VAL A 31 -15.59 7.45 9.13
CA VAL A 31 -17.07 7.43 9.09
C VAL A 31 -17.66 6.82 10.36
N PHE A 32 -17.11 5.71 10.84
CA PHE A 32 -17.68 4.93 11.94
C PHE A 32 -17.09 5.29 13.30
N GLU A 33 -15.80 5.64 13.37
CA GLU A 33 -15.08 5.90 14.64
C GLU A 33 -14.82 7.41 14.85
N GLY A 34 -15.26 8.27 13.94
CA GLY A 34 -15.01 9.72 14.00
C GLY A 34 -13.54 10.11 13.85
N ALA A 35 -12.69 9.21 13.32
CA ALA A 35 -11.29 9.53 13.06
C ALA A 35 -11.16 10.69 12.06
N SER A 36 -10.15 11.54 12.24
CA SER A 36 -9.89 12.61 11.27
C SER A 36 -9.21 12.05 10.00
N PRO A 37 -9.60 12.52 8.81
CA PRO A 37 -8.89 12.18 7.58
C PRO A 37 -7.40 12.54 7.68
N ASN A 38 -6.51 11.55 7.59
CA ASN A 38 -5.08 11.75 7.76
C ASN A 38 -4.29 10.83 6.82
N VAL A 39 -3.61 11.44 5.85
CA VAL A 39 -2.82 10.73 4.84
C VAL A 39 -1.58 10.07 5.47
N ALA A 40 -0.96 10.68 6.47
CA ALA A 40 0.19 10.11 7.16
C ALA A 40 -0.17 8.81 7.90
N VAL A 41 -1.37 8.74 8.48
CA VAL A 41 -1.90 7.51 9.11
C VAL A 41 -2.13 6.42 8.05
N CYS A 42 -2.77 6.74 6.92
CA CYS A 42 -2.92 5.81 5.80
C CYS A 42 -1.56 5.25 5.32
N LEU A 43 -0.58 6.14 5.13
CA LEU A 43 0.74 5.77 4.62
C LEU A 43 1.52 4.92 5.61
N ARG A 44 1.40 5.18 6.91
CA ARG A 44 2.00 4.35 7.96
C ARG A 44 1.40 2.95 7.94
N SER A 45 0.08 2.82 8.00
CA SER A 45 -0.61 1.53 7.96
C SER A 45 -0.27 0.73 6.69
N PHE A 46 -0.17 1.42 5.54
CA PHE A 46 0.27 0.80 4.30
C PHE A 46 1.72 0.28 4.37
N LYS A 47 2.66 1.06 4.93
CA LYS A 47 4.07 0.63 5.09
C LYS A 47 4.18 -0.58 6.01
N ASP A 48 3.44 -0.58 7.11
CA ASP A 48 3.42 -1.68 8.08
C ASP A 48 2.86 -2.95 7.42
N GLU A 49 1.76 -2.84 6.68
CA GLU A 49 1.16 -3.98 5.99
C GLU A 49 2.02 -4.47 4.82
N HIS A 50 2.64 -3.57 4.05
CA HIS A 50 3.63 -3.92 3.04
C HIS A 50 4.80 -4.71 3.64
N HIS A 51 5.32 -4.27 4.79
CA HIS A 51 6.40 -4.95 5.49
C HIS A 51 5.98 -6.34 5.98
N LEU A 52 4.80 -6.47 6.58
CA LEU A 52 4.27 -7.77 7.03
C LEU A 52 4.09 -8.75 5.87
N TRP A 53 3.58 -8.30 4.74
CA TRP A 53 3.44 -9.14 3.55
C TRP A 53 4.79 -9.56 2.98
N CYS A 54 5.80 -8.69 3.12
CA CYS A 54 7.15 -9.03 2.78
C CYS A 54 7.76 -10.12 3.64
N LEU A 55 7.57 -10.02 4.96
CA LEU A 55 7.97 -11.07 5.91
C LEU A 55 7.22 -12.39 5.64
N ALA A 56 5.95 -12.31 5.23
CA ALA A 56 5.14 -13.46 4.84
C ALA A 56 5.52 -14.08 3.47
N GLY A 57 6.56 -13.57 2.79
CA GLY A 57 7.10 -14.16 1.57
C GLY A 57 6.50 -13.61 0.26
N ALA A 58 5.84 -12.46 0.28
CA ALA A 58 5.36 -11.78 -0.93
C ALA A 58 6.51 -11.16 -1.75
N GLN A 59 7.41 -11.99 -2.28
CA GLN A 59 8.65 -11.55 -2.97
C GLN A 59 8.40 -10.57 -4.13
N GLY A 60 7.29 -10.73 -4.86
CA GLY A 60 6.91 -9.81 -5.94
C GLY A 60 6.56 -8.40 -5.45
N LEU A 61 6.06 -8.27 -4.23
CA LEU A 61 5.75 -7.00 -3.57
C LEU A 61 7.01 -6.37 -2.96
N CYS A 62 7.90 -7.17 -2.35
CA CYS A 62 9.16 -6.68 -1.78
C CYS A 62 10.11 -6.14 -2.82
N ARG A 63 10.20 -6.83 -3.96
CA ARG A 63 11.03 -6.41 -5.10
C ARG A 63 10.57 -5.09 -5.73
N LEU A 64 9.35 -4.63 -5.44
CA LEU A 64 8.88 -3.33 -5.92
C LEU A 64 9.38 -2.17 -5.06
N GLY A 65 9.92 -2.44 -3.86
CA GLY A 65 10.46 -1.43 -2.95
C GLY A 65 9.37 -0.44 -2.48
N ALA A 66 9.21 -0.27 -1.16
CA ALA A 66 8.41 0.82 -0.62
C ALA A 66 9.10 2.21 -0.73
N GLY A 67 9.99 2.38 -1.71
CA GLY A 67 10.68 3.63 -1.98
C GLY A 67 9.80 4.56 -2.81
N GLN A 68 9.69 5.82 -2.39
CA GLN A 68 9.07 6.95 -3.09
C GLN A 68 7.57 7.26 -2.87
N VAL A 69 6.93 6.82 -1.80
CA VAL A 69 5.64 7.43 -1.38
C VAL A 69 5.80 8.36 -0.17
N GLY A 70 7.02 8.51 0.36
CA GLY A 70 7.31 9.27 1.59
C GLY A 70 8.21 10.50 1.46
N GLU A 71 8.68 10.86 0.26
CA GLU A 71 9.61 12.00 0.06
C GLU A 71 8.99 13.18 -0.70
N LEU A 72 7.66 13.22 -0.85
CA LEU A 72 6.95 14.31 -1.55
C LEU A 72 5.92 15.03 -0.68
N VAL A 73 6.15 15.09 0.63
CA VAL A 73 5.46 16.04 1.53
C VAL A 73 6.51 16.78 2.34
#